data_AF-A0A2A6BHM1-F1
#
_entry.id   AF-A0A2A6BHM1-F1
#
_cell.length_a   1.000
_cell.length_b   1.000
_cell.length_c   1.000
_cell.angle_alpha   90.00
_cell.angle_beta   90.00
_cell.angle_gamma   90.00
#
_symmetry.space_group_name_H-M   'P 1'
#
loop_
_entity.id
_entity.type
_entity.pdbx_description
1 polymer ?
#
loop_
_entity_poly.entity_id
_entity_poly.type
_entity_poly.pdbx_seq_one_letter_code
_entity_poly.pdbx_strand_id
1 'polypeptide(L)'
;MLGGTPYAGWPAAELLTRLKLGERMEKPDNCSDILYKLMCNCWSENPSQRPAFTSLRKQLRVLLENVSKDEYYLKLNPHAHYNVLESD
;
A
#
# COMPACT_ATOMS: atom_id res chain seq x y z
N MET A 1 1.92 11.60 -6.58
CA MET A 1 3.35 11.38 -6.27
C MET A 1 3.60 9.92 -5.90
N LEU A 2 4.77 9.37 -6.24
CA LEU A 2 5.28 8.17 -5.55
C LEU A 2 5.91 8.62 -4.22
N GLY A 3 5.55 7.97 -3.11
CA GLY A 3 6.02 8.38 -1.77
C GLY A 3 5.16 9.44 -1.08
N GLY A 4 3.83 9.38 -1.25
CA GLY A 4 2.90 10.31 -0.58
C GLY A 4 2.87 10.17 0.94
N THR A 5 2.40 11.23 1.61
CA THR A 5 2.22 11.26 3.07
C THR A 5 1.13 10.26 3.50
N PRO A 6 1.41 9.36 4.45
CA PRO A 6 0.39 8.43 4.95
C PRO A 6 -0.82 9.15 5.53
N TYR A 7 -2.03 8.66 5.21
CA TYR A 7 -3.31 9.23 5.66
C TYR A 7 -3.45 10.74 5.38
N ALA A 8 -2.94 11.20 4.23
CA ALA A 8 -3.11 12.58 3.80
C ALA A 8 -4.61 12.97 3.82
N GLY A 9 -4.93 14.10 4.46
CA GLY A 9 -6.30 14.57 4.66
C GLY A 9 -6.99 14.09 5.94
N TRP A 10 -6.38 13.20 6.73
CA TRP A 10 -6.91 12.84 8.04
C TRP A 10 -6.30 13.73 9.12
N PRO A 11 -7.13 14.36 9.99
CA PRO A 11 -6.60 15.07 11.15
C PRO A 11 -5.82 14.12 12.07
N ALA A 12 -4.63 14.54 12.50
CA ALA A 12 -3.78 13.71 13.36
C ALA A 12 -4.48 13.28 14.67
N ALA A 13 -5.35 14.16 15.19
CA ALA A 13 -6.16 13.90 16.38
C ALA A 13 -7.19 12.76 16.19
N GLU A 14 -7.65 12.52 14.96
CA GLU A 14 -8.66 11.51 14.65
C GLU A 14 -8.04 10.18 14.19
N LEU A 15 -6.78 10.21 13.74
CA LEU A 15 -6.10 9.06 13.14
C LEU A 15 -6.17 7.82 14.03
N LEU A 16 -5.81 7.93 15.30
CA LEU A 16 -5.82 6.78 16.21
C LEU A 16 -7.24 6.19 16.38
N THR A 17 -8.26 7.05 16.46
CA THR A 17 -9.66 6.62 16.61
C THR A 17 -10.11 5.84 15.38
N ARG A 18 -9.85 6.38 14.18
CA ARG A 18 -10.20 5.72 12.91
C ARG A 18 -9.49 4.38 12.72
N LEU A 19 -8.20 4.31 13.08
CA LEU A 19 -7.44 3.06 13.03
C LEU A 19 -8.01 1.99 13.97
N LYS A 20 -8.50 2.38 15.15
CA LYS A 20 -9.18 1.48 16.10
C LYS A 20 -10.56 1.02 15.61
N LEU A 21 -11.22 1.79 14.74
CA LEU A 21 -12.45 1.38 14.05
C LEU A 21 -12.18 0.42 12.87
N GLY A 22 -10.91 0.08 12.63
CA GLY A 22 -10.51 -0.81 11.54
C GLY A 22 -10.27 -0.09 10.21
N GLU A 23 -10.44 1.23 10.14
CA GLU A 23 -10.17 1.99 8.91
C GLU A 23 -8.67 1.95 8.56
N ARG A 24 -8.36 1.87 7.28
CA ARG A 24 -6.99 1.86 6.74
C ARG A 24 -6.92 2.79 5.53
N MET A 25 -5.70 3.15 5.11
CA MET A 25 -5.52 3.93 3.88
C MET A 25 -6.14 3.20 2.70
N GLU A 26 -6.73 3.95 1.79
CA GLU A 26 -7.26 3.41 0.54
C GLU A 26 -6.14 2.85 -0.34
N LYS A 27 -6.54 2.00 -1.30
CA LYS A 27 -5.62 1.42 -2.27
C LYS A 27 -5.09 2.52 -3.20
N PRO A 28 -3.75 2.67 -3.36
CA PRO A 28 -3.20 3.58 -4.35
C PRO A 28 -3.58 3.15 -5.79
N ASP A 29 -3.79 4.11 -6.68
CA ASP A 29 -4.23 3.87 -8.08
C ASP A 29 -3.34 2.90 -8.85
N ASN A 30 -2.03 3.01 -8.63
CA ASN A 30 -1.00 2.22 -9.30
C ASN A 30 -0.62 0.94 -8.54
N CYS A 31 -1.38 0.54 -7.52
CA CYS A 31 -1.14 -0.66 -6.73
C CYS A 31 -2.02 -1.82 -7.20
N SER A 32 -1.41 -3.00 -7.41
CA SER A 32 -2.19 -4.21 -7.70
C SER A 32 -3.02 -4.65 -6.48
N ASP A 33 -4.15 -5.31 -6.71
CA ASP A 33 -5.02 -5.78 -5.63
C ASP A 33 -4.31 -6.77 -4.70
N ILE A 34 -3.41 -7.59 -5.27
CA ILE A 34 -2.65 -8.58 -4.50
C ILE A 34 -1.63 -7.88 -3.59
N LEU A 35 -0.92 -6.87 -4.09
CA LEU A 35 0.01 -6.10 -3.27
C LEU A 35 -0.72 -5.31 -2.17
N TYR A 36 -1.85 -4.70 -2.50
CA TYR A 36 -2.67 -3.99 -1.52
C TYR A 36 -3.20 -4.92 -0.43
N LYS A 37 -3.68 -6.12 -0.81
CA LYS A 37 -4.10 -7.15 0.17
C LYS A 37 -2.96 -7.54 1.11
N LEU A 38 -1.72 -7.65 0.59
CA LEU A 38 -0.55 -7.91 1.42
C LEU A 38 -0.31 -6.78 2.43
N MET A 39 -0.46 -5.51 2.02
CA MET A 39 -0.36 -4.35 2.91
C MET A 39 -1.45 -4.38 4.00
N CYS A 40 -2.71 -4.67 3.64
CA CYS A 40 -3.80 -4.80 4.60
C CYS A 40 -3.53 -5.90 5.66
N ASN A 41 -2.96 -7.03 5.25
CA ASN A 41 -2.58 -8.10 6.19
C ASN A 41 -1.52 -7.62 7.20
N CYS A 42 -0.56 -6.79 6.77
CA CYS A 42 0.41 -6.16 7.68
C CYS A 42 -0.24 -5.24 8.71
N TRP A 43 -1.40 -4.65 8.37
CA TRP A 43 -2.12 -3.73 9.24
C TRP A 43 -3.27 -4.38 10.02
N SER A 44 -3.27 -5.70 10.15
CA SER A 44 -4.26 -6.40 10.98
C SER A 44 -4.26 -5.84 12.42
N GLU A 45 -5.46 -5.61 12.95
CA GLU A 45 -5.65 -5.13 14.31
C GLU A 45 -5.02 -6.11 15.31
N ASN A 46 -5.30 -7.40 15.15
CA ASN A 46 -4.69 -8.46 15.94
C ASN A 46 -3.22 -8.66 15.52
N PRO A 47 -2.24 -8.36 16.39
CA PRO A 47 -0.82 -8.49 16.06
C PRO A 47 -0.42 -9.92 15.65
N SER A 48 -1.05 -10.93 16.22
CA SER A 48 -0.77 -12.34 15.92
C SER A 48 -1.21 -12.77 14.52
N GLN A 49 -2.08 -12.00 13.87
CA GLN A 49 -2.51 -12.22 12.49
C GLN A 49 -1.61 -11.53 11.47
N ARG A 50 -0.67 -10.69 11.92
CA ARG A 50 0.26 -10.00 11.01
C ARG A 50 1.28 -11.01 10.48
N PRO A 51 1.58 -10.99 9.17
CA PRO A 51 2.54 -11.92 8.59
C PRO A 51 3.96 -11.65 9.10
N ALA A 52 4.70 -12.71 9.41
CA ALA A 52 6.12 -12.60 9.68
C ALA A 52 6.88 -12.13 8.43
N PHE A 53 8.01 -11.42 8.64
CA PHE A 53 8.85 -10.95 7.53
C PHE A 53 9.31 -12.07 6.58
N THR A 54 9.55 -13.28 7.10
CA THR A 54 9.90 -14.44 6.28
C THR A 54 8.77 -14.84 5.33
N SER A 55 7.52 -14.73 5.76
CA SER A 55 6.33 -14.95 4.92
C SER A 55 6.15 -13.82 3.91
N LEU A 56 6.27 -12.57 4.34
CA LEU A 56 6.19 -11.40 3.47
C LEU A 56 7.21 -11.47 2.33
N ARG A 57 8.47 -11.81 2.62
CA ARG A 57 9.52 -11.97 1.60
C ARG A 57 9.16 -13.04 0.56
N LYS A 58 8.60 -14.17 1.00
CA LYS A 58 8.17 -15.25 0.08
C LYS A 58 7.03 -14.79 -0.80
N GLN A 59 6.01 -14.13 -0.22
CA GLN A 59 4.86 -13.62 -0.97
C GLN A 59 5.26 -12.55 -1.99
N LEU A 60 6.13 -11.61 -1.61
CA LEU A 60 6.67 -10.59 -2.51
C LEU A 60 7.48 -11.22 -3.64
N ARG A 61 8.28 -12.25 -3.37
CA ARG A 61 9.03 -12.97 -4.41
C ARG A 61 8.10 -13.59 -5.44
N VAL A 62 7.09 -14.32 -4.98
CA VAL A 62 6.08 -14.94 -5.86
C VAL A 62 5.37 -13.87 -6.70
N LEU A 63 5.05 -12.72 -6.09
CA LEU A 63 4.48 -11.59 -6.80
C LEU A 63 5.40 -11.04 -7.90
N LEU A 64 6.72 -11.02 -7.69
CA LEU A 64 7.70 -10.56 -8.69
C LEU A 64 7.93 -11.59 -9.79
N GLU A 65 7.87 -12.88 -9.47
CA GLU A 65 8.10 -13.99 -10.41
C GLU A 65 6.89 -14.26 -11.30
N ASN A 66 5.66 -14.07 -10.79
CA ASN A 66 4.42 -14.37 -11.50
C ASN A 66 3.83 -13.19 -12.29
N VAL A 67 4.57 -12.08 -12.43
CA VAL A 67 4.10 -10.92 -13.18
C VAL A 67 4.00 -11.25 -14.67
N SER A 68 2.78 -11.25 -15.21
CA SER A 68 2.56 -11.13 -16.66
C SER A 68 2.76 -9.67 -17.08
N LYS A 69 3.06 -9.40 -18.36
CA LYS A 69 3.30 -8.02 -18.86
C LYS A 69 2.15 -7.05 -18.56
N ASP A 70 0.94 -7.57 -18.32
CA ASP A 70 -0.29 -6.80 -18.09
C ASP A 70 -0.64 -6.64 -16.59
N GLU A 71 0.06 -7.35 -15.69
CA GLU A 71 -0.29 -7.46 -14.26
C GLU A 71 0.92 -7.21 -13.34
N TYR A 72 1.69 -6.15 -13.63
CA TYR A 72 2.77 -5.70 -12.75
C TYR A 72 2.26 -5.31 -11.35
N TYR A 73 3.07 -5.61 -10.33
CA TYR A 73 2.80 -5.27 -8.93
C TYR A 73 2.73 -3.74 -8.69
N LEU A 74 3.34 -2.94 -9.57
CA LEU A 74 3.15 -1.50 -9.69
C LEU A 74 2.78 -1.16 -11.13
N LYS A 75 1.64 -0.47 -11.32
CA LYS A 75 1.14 -0.04 -12.63
C LYS A 75 1.62 1.37 -12.92
N LEU A 76 2.86 1.51 -13.37
CA LEU A 76 3.43 2.80 -13.73
C LEU A 76 3.09 3.14 -15.19
N ASN A 77 2.56 4.34 -15.41
CA ASN A 77 2.38 4.93 -16.72
C ASN A 77 3.64 5.76 -17.05
N PRO A 78 4.42 5.40 -18.10
CA PRO A 78 5.63 6.14 -18.46
C PRO A 78 5.40 7.62 -18.83
N HIS A 79 4.16 8.00 -19.13
CA HIS A 79 3.77 9.37 -19.46
C HIS A 79 3.19 10.15 -18.28
N ALA A 80 3.03 9.53 -17.10
CA ALA A 80 2.53 10.22 -15.92
C ALA A 80 3.66 10.89 -15.14
N HIS A 81 3.47 12.17 -14.81
CA HIS A 81 4.39 12.92 -13.97
C HIS A 81 4.17 12.59 -12.49
N TYR A 82 4.84 11.55 -12.00
CA TYR A 82 4.76 11.13 -10.59
C TYR A 82 5.57 12.01 -9.63
N ASN A 83 6.36 12.95 -10.14
CA ASN A 83 7.16 13.89 -9.37
C ASN A 83 6.65 15.31 -9.64
N VAL A 84 5.58 15.72 -8.97
CA VAL A 84 5.19 17.13 -8.92
C VAL A 84 5.21 17.50 -7.45
N LEU A 85 6.25 18.23 -7.05
CA LEU A 85 6.19 19.04 -5.84
C LEU A 85 5.23 20.17 -6.21
N GLU A 86 4.03 20.19 -5.63
CA GLU A 86 3.24 21.42 -5.64
C GLU A 86 4.07 22.46 -4.90
N SER A 87 4.65 23.38 -5.68
CA SER A 87 5.16 24.66 -5.21
C SER A 87 3.96 25.48 -4.74
N ASP A 88 4.01 25.88 -3.47
CA ASP A 88 3.17 26.95 -2.89
C ASP A 88 3.19 28.22 -3.75
#